data_AF-A0A2D6NY38-F1
#
_entry.id   AF-A0A2D6NY38-F1
#
_cell.length_a   1.000
_cell.length_b   1.000
_cell.length_c   1.000
_cell.angle_alpha   90.00
_cell.angle_beta   90.00
_cell.angle_gamma   90.00
#
_symmetry.space_group_name_H-M   'P 1'
#
loop_
_entity.id
_entity.type
_entity.pdbx_description
1 polymer ?
#
loop_
_entity_poly.entity_id
_entity_poly.type
_entity_poly.pdbx_seq_one_letter_code
_entity_poly.pdbx_strand_id
1 'polypeptide(L)'
;MSERTEALMRIVVGVISGIIIGLWRGLIQIITLVHFFYVLFTNKRSKDLAEFCNYWNSVVYDFIRYMTFCTNKRPFPFSSLGKVRDKVE
;
A
#
# COMPACT_ATOMS: atom_id res chain seq x y z
N MET A 1 23.86 1.83 -9.40
CA MET A 1 23.99 0.67 -8.50
C MET A 1 23.90 -0.58 -9.37
N SER A 2 24.69 -1.63 -9.13
CA SER A 2 24.59 -2.89 -9.89
C SER A 2 23.27 -3.60 -9.57
N GLU A 3 22.70 -4.35 -10.52
CA GLU A 3 21.51 -5.19 -10.29
C GLU A 3 21.70 -6.17 -9.14
N ARG A 4 22.93 -6.68 -8.95
CA ARG A 4 23.26 -7.57 -7.82
C ARG A 4 23.12 -6.85 -6.48
N THR A 5 23.59 -5.61 -6.41
CA THR A 5 23.48 -4.79 -5.20
C THR A 5 22.04 -4.40 -4.94
N GLU A 6 21.26 -4.05 -5.96
CA GLU A 6 19.83 -3.73 -5.77
C GLU A 6 19.03 -4.96 -5.33
N ALA A 7 19.32 -6.15 -5.86
CA ALA A 7 18.71 -7.40 -5.39
C ALA A 7 18.96 -7.65 -3.89
N LEU A 8 20.17 -7.37 -3.39
CA LEU A 8 20.47 -7.44 -1.96
C LEU A 8 19.73 -6.34 -1.16
N MET A 9 19.62 -5.12 -1.71
CA MET A 9 18.84 -4.04 -1.09
C MET A 9 17.36 -4.40 -0.94
N ARG A 10 16.80 -5.21 -1.85
CA ARG A 10 15.41 -5.69 -1.73
C ARG A 10 15.16 -6.47 -0.45
N ILE A 11 16.16 -7.15 0.12
CA ILE A 11 16.01 -7.84 1.40
C ILE A 11 15.77 -6.81 2.52
N VAL A 12 16.60 -5.76 2.57
CA VAL A 12 16.51 -4.70 3.58
C VAL A 12 15.18 -3.93 3.44
N VAL A 13 14.85 -3.52 2.21
CA VAL A 13 13.59 -2.83 1.92
C VAL A 13 12.40 -3.74 2.21
N GLY A 14 12.48 -5.02 1.85
CA GLY A 14 11.47 -6.03 2.11
C GLY A 14 11.14 -6.16 3.60
N VAL A 15 12.16 -6.18 4.46
CA VAL A 15 11.96 -6.22 5.92
C VAL A 15 11.33 -4.92 6.43
N ILE A 16 11.91 -3.76 6.11
CA ILE A 16 11.48 -2.48 6.68
C ILE A 16 10.09 -2.08 6.15
N SER A 17 9.93 -2.01 4.82
CA SER A 17 8.65 -1.69 4.20
C SER A 17 7.61 -2.78 4.47
N GLY A 18 8.01 -4.05 4.52
CA GLY A 18 7.11 -5.16 4.83
C GLY A 18 6.52 -5.10 6.22
N ILE A 19 7.30 -4.74 7.25
CA ILE A 19 6.79 -4.54 8.62
C ILE A 19 5.75 -3.42 8.65
N ILE A 20 6.08 -2.27 8.05
CA ILE A 20 5.17 -1.12 7.98
C ILE A 20 3.87 -1.53 7.27
N ILE A 21 3.99 -2.21 6.12
CA ILE A 21 2.84 -2.71 5.35
C ILE A 21 2.01 -3.72 6.14
N GLY A 22 2.65 -4.59 6.90
CA GLY A 22 1.96 -5.54 7.77
C GLY A 22 1.09 -4.84 8.83
N LEU A 23 1.62 -3.81 9.48
CA LEU A 23 0.88 -3.05 10.50
C LEU A 23 -0.34 -2.33 9.91
N TRP A 24 -0.15 -1.61 8.80
CA TRP A 24 -1.22 -0.89 8.11
C TRP A 24 -2.27 -1.83 7.51
N ARG A 25 -1.87 -3.02 7.05
CA ARG A 25 -2.82 -4.06 6.59
C ARG A 25 -3.83 -4.41 7.68
N GLY A 26 -3.39 -4.56 8.93
CA GLY A 26 -4.29 -4.83 10.05
C GLY A 26 -5.32 -3.71 10.26
N LEU A 27 -4.87 -2.46 10.24
CA LEU A 27 -5.76 -1.30 10.34
C LEU A 27 -6.77 -1.25 9.18
N ILE A 28 -6.31 -1.48 7.95
CA ILE A 28 -7.16 -1.44 6.76
C ILE A 28 -8.20 -2.55 6.77
N GLN A 29 -7.88 -3.73 7.31
CA GLN A 29 -8.87 -4.80 7.52
C GLN A 29 -9.99 -4.35 8.47
N ILE A 30 -9.65 -3.68 9.57
CA ILE A 30 -10.65 -3.13 10.51
C ILE A 30 -11.50 -2.07 9.83
N ILE A 31 -10.87 -1.13 9.11
CA ILE A 31 -11.59 -0.07 8.36
C ILE A 31 -12.52 -0.67 7.32
N THR A 32 -12.09 -1.73 6.62
CA THR A 32 -12.91 -2.42 5.62
C THR A 32 -14.16 -3.03 6.26
N LEU A 33 -14.04 -3.67 7.43
CA LEU A 33 -15.18 -4.20 8.17
C LEU A 33 -16.14 -3.07 8.60
N VAL A 34 -15.62 -1.98 9.15
CA VAL A 34 -16.42 -0.81 9.54
C VAL A 34 -17.13 -0.21 8.32
N HIS A 35 -16.42 -0.04 7.20
CA HIS A 35 -16.97 0.53 5.97
C HIS A 35 -18.03 -0.38 5.35
N PHE A 36 -17.85 -1.70 5.44
CA PHE A 36 -18.85 -2.69 5.03
C PHE A 36 -20.16 -2.53 5.79
N PHE A 37 -20.11 -2.49 7.13
CA PHE A 37 -21.31 -2.26 7.94
C PHE A 37 -21.92 -0.88 7.70
N TYR A 38 -21.09 0.17 7.55
CA TYR A 38 -21.56 1.50 7.21
C TYR A 38 -22.38 1.50 5.92
N VAL A 39 -21.90 0.84 4.86
CA VAL A 39 -22.61 0.73 3.58
C VAL A 39 -23.91 -0.05 3.75
N LEU A 40 -23.92 -1.15 4.51
CA LEU A 40 -25.14 -1.94 4.75
C LEU A 40 -26.26 -1.13 5.40
N PHE A 41 -25.93 -0.28 6.37
CA PHE A 41 -26.95 0.50 7.10
C PHE A 41 -27.31 1.82 6.42
N THR A 42 -26.37 2.46 5.72
CA THR A 42 -26.60 3.79 5.12
C THR A 42 -26.95 3.75 3.64
N ASN A 43 -26.74 2.60 2.98
CA ASN A 43 -26.80 2.41 1.53
C ASN A 43 -25.94 3.44 0.76
N LYS A 44 -24.87 3.93 1.40
CA LYS A 44 -23.95 4.93 0.84
C LYS A 44 -22.51 4.50 1.08
N ARG A 45 -21.66 4.67 0.07
CA ARG A 45 -20.21 4.52 0.23
C ARG A 45 -19.63 5.82 0.77
N SER A 46 -18.97 5.76 1.92
CA SER A 46 -18.10 6.86 2.36
C SER A 46 -16.94 7.04 1.39
N LYS A 47 -16.85 8.23 0.77
CA LYS A 47 -15.80 8.58 -0.19
C LYS A 47 -14.44 8.67 0.49
N ASP A 48 -14.38 9.28 1.66
CA ASP A 48 -13.12 9.46 2.41
C ASP A 48 -12.50 8.12 2.83
N LEU A 49 -13.33 7.16 3.29
CA LEU A 49 -12.85 5.82 3.63
C LEU A 49 -12.36 5.06 2.40
N ALA A 50 -13.06 5.22 1.27
CA ALA A 50 -12.65 4.61 0.00
C ALA A 50 -11.34 5.23 -0.52
N GLU A 51 -11.18 6.56 -0.45
CA GLU A 51 -9.95 7.26 -0.83
C GLU A 51 -8.76 6.83 0.05
N PHE A 52 -8.99 6.70 1.36
CA PHE A 52 -7.97 6.20 2.28
C PHE A 52 -7.54 4.77 1.95
N CYS A 53 -8.49 3.85 1.72
CA CYS A 53 -8.17 2.48 1.33
C CYS A 53 -7.46 2.42 -0.03
N ASN A 54 -7.87 3.27 -0.98
CA ASN A 54 -7.26 3.33 -2.30
C ASN A 54 -5.82 3.87 -2.28
N TYR A 55 -5.56 4.86 -1.42
CA TYR A 55 -4.21 5.33 -1.14
C TYR A 55 -3.33 4.19 -0.60
N TRP A 56 -3.85 3.44 0.37
CA TRP A 56 -3.15 2.27 0.91
C TRP A 56 -2.84 1.22 -0.15
N ASN A 57 -3.81 0.89 -1.00
CA ASN A 57 -3.64 -0.06 -2.11
C ASN A 57 -2.52 0.39 -3.06
N SER A 58 -2.43 1.69 -3.33
CA SER A 58 -1.36 2.25 -4.19
C SER A 58 0.03 2.06 -3.57
N VAL A 59 0.17 2.24 -2.25
CA VAL A 59 1.43 2.02 -1.52
C VAL A 59 1.84 0.54 -1.55
N VAL A 60 0.89 -0.36 -1.30
CA VAL A 60 1.14 -1.82 -1.34
C VAL A 60 1.56 -2.27 -2.73
N TYR A 61 0.90 -1.74 -3.76
CA TYR A 61 1.22 -2.05 -5.15
C TYR A 61 2.66 -1.61 -5.51
N ASP A 62 3.08 -0.42 -5.11
CA ASP A 62 4.45 0.06 -5.33
C ASP A 62 5.48 -0.83 -4.64
N PHE A 63 5.19 -1.28 -3.42
CA PHE A 63 6.02 -2.24 -2.71
C PHE A 63 6.12 -3.58 -3.43
N ILE A 64 5.00 -4.16 -3.87
CA ILE A 64 4.99 -5.44 -4.58
C ILE A 64 5.81 -5.31 -5.87
N ARG A 65 5.59 -4.26 -6.67
CA ARG A 65 6.35 -4.03 -7.90
C ARG A 65 7.86 -3.96 -7.68
N TYR A 66 8.26 -3.33 -6.59
CA TYR A 66 9.66 -3.34 -6.20
C TYR A 66 10.09 -4.77 -5.86
N MET A 67 9.42 -5.45 -4.93
CA MET A 67 9.81 -6.81 -4.51
C MET A 67 9.82 -7.84 -5.65
N THR A 68 8.97 -7.70 -6.66
CA THR A 68 8.87 -8.60 -7.82
C THR A 68 9.73 -8.17 -9.01
N PHE A 69 10.72 -7.29 -8.81
CA PHE A 69 11.65 -6.84 -9.84
C PHE A 69 11.00 -6.10 -11.02
N CYS A 70 9.74 -5.66 -10.91
CA CYS A 70 9.09 -4.84 -11.93
C CYS A 70 9.61 -3.39 -11.95
N THR A 71 10.35 -2.98 -10.92
CA THR A 71 11.02 -1.67 -10.85
C THR A 71 12.18 -1.66 -9.85
N ASN A 72 13.15 -0.78 -10.08
CA ASN A 72 14.21 -0.44 -9.12
C ASN A 72 13.89 0.83 -8.31
N LYS A 73 12.70 1.44 -8.52
CA LYS A 73 12.22 2.53 -7.68
C LYS A 73 11.78 1.97 -6.33
N ARG A 74 12.50 2.34 -5.27
CA ARG A 74 12.21 1.89 -3.90
C ARG A 74 10.86 2.46 -3.42
N PRO A 75 10.07 1.70 -2.64
CA PRO A 75 8.83 2.14 -2.04
C PRO A 75 9.07 2.92 -0.73
N PHE A 76 7.99 3.45 -0.16
CA PHE A 76 7.98 4.01 1.19
C PHE A 76 8.53 2.99 2.22
N PRO A 77 9.36 3.40 3.20
CA PRO A 77 9.75 4.76 3.56
C PRO A 77 11.00 5.30 2.84
N PHE A 78 11.57 4.55 1.91
CA PHE A 78 12.81 4.93 1.21
C PHE A 78 12.59 5.92 0.06
N SER A 79 11.33 6.17 -0.29
CA SER A 79 10.89 7.20 -1.22
C SER A 79 9.70 7.97 -0.64
N SER A 80 9.29 9.03 -1.33
CA SER A 80 7.99 9.64 -1.05
C SER A 80 6.89 8.57 -1.03
N LEU A 81 5.87 8.77 -0.20
CA LEU A 81 4.66 7.97 -0.26
C LEU A 81 4.14 7.93 -1.69
N GLY A 82 3.71 6.74 -2.14
CA GLY A 82 3.23 6.50 -3.49
C GLY A 82 2.13 7.48 -3.89
N LYS A 83 2.00 7.74 -5.19
CA LYS A 83 0.86 8.52 -5.70
C LYS A 83 -0.35 7.61 -5.80
N VAL A 84 -1.53 8.14 -5.48
CA VAL A 84 -2.80 7.47 -5.77
C VAL A 84 -2.83 7.14 -7.26
N ARG A 85 -3.02 5.87 -7.60
CA ARG A 85 -2.96 5.40 -9.00
C ARG A 85 -4.25 5.65 -9.75
N ASP A 86 -5.37 5.30 -9.13
CA ASP A 86 -6.70 5.38 -9.73
C ASP A 86 -7.60 6.29 -8.90
N LYS A 87 -8.57 6.95 -9.54
CA LYS A 87 -9.55 7.77 -8.81
C LYS A 87 -10.61 6.86 -8.18
N VAL A 88 -11.06 7.21 -6.98
CA VAL A 88 -12.25 6.60 -6.39
C VAL A 88 -13.47 7.21 -7.06
N GLU A 89 -14.28 6.37 -7.69
CA GLU A 89 -15.54 6.77 -8.36
C GLU A 89 -16.66 7.15 -7.38
#